data_AF-A0A5D2XAW1-F1
#
_entry.id   AF-A0A5D2XAW1-F1
#
_cell.length_a   1.000
_cell.length_b   1.000
_cell.length_c   1.000
_cell.angle_alpha   90.00
_cell.angle_beta   90.00
_cell.angle_gamma   90.00
#
_symmetry.space_group_name_H-M   'P 1'
#
loop_
_entity.id
_entity.type
_entity.pdbx_description
1 polymer ?
#
loop_
_entity_poly.entity_id
_entity_poly.type
_entity_poly.pdbx_seq_one_letter_code
_entity_poly.pdbx_strand_id
1 'polypeptide(L)'
;MTVETGGLVEQSKNNITTTVKHVNNRVRYGNKTEKKNRSYKKMRREVVFPRVPDVLQQLFVSCTQIFRGPGFVPPASDVNKLCDILDKMKPEDVGLSKSLQFFKPTGAVNGTPRVTYTTIYQCDQFSLCIFFLPETAVIPLHNHPEMTVFSKLLLGKMHIKSYDWVELKDSIPPSKLRLARLKANSVYTAPCNTSVLYPTTGGNMHQFTAVTPCAVLDVLGPPYSKEDDRDCSYYKDFPYSAFSNEGETTRVSEEEREGLGWLEEIEAPENAVMDRIDYLGPQIIETSY
;
A
#
# COMPACT_ATOMS: atom_id res chain seq x y z
N MET A 1 24.48 20.90 -26.07
CA MET A 1 23.72 22.05 -25.55
C MET A 1 22.97 21.57 -24.32
N THR A 2 23.40 22.06 -23.17
CA THR A 2 22.89 21.80 -21.83
C THR A 2 21.57 22.50 -21.61
N VAL A 3 20.62 21.83 -20.96
CA VAL A 3 19.60 22.46 -20.10
C VAL A 3 19.27 21.51 -18.96
N GLU A 4 19.57 21.97 -17.75
CA GLU A 4 19.12 21.44 -16.46
C GLU A 4 17.65 21.80 -16.22
N THR A 5 16.94 20.93 -15.48
CA THR A 5 15.88 21.23 -14.49
C THR A 5 15.57 19.90 -13.78
N GLY A 6 15.55 19.70 -12.47
CA GLY A 6 15.75 20.51 -11.28
C GLY A 6 15.38 19.61 -10.10
N GLY A 7 16.26 19.47 -9.11
CA GLY A 7 16.09 18.57 -7.97
C GLY A 7 15.59 19.24 -6.69
N LEU A 8 15.47 18.39 -5.66
CA LEU A 8 15.56 18.65 -4.20
C LEU A 8 14.35 19.21 -3.44
N VAL A 9 13.96 18.47 -2.39
CA VAL A 9 13.63 19.06 -1.07
C VAL A 9 14.33 18.24 0.02
N GLU A 10 15.02 18.98 0.89
CA GLU A 10 15.94 18.58 1.94
C GLU A 10 15.28 17.98 3.21
N GLN A 11 16.06 17.15 3.90
CA GLN A 11 15.85 16.77 5.31
C GLN A 11 16.34 17.89 6.25
N SER A 12 15.50 18.30 7.21
CA SER A 12 15.89 19.26 8.25
C SER A 12 16.83 18.64 9.28
N LYS A 13 18.02 19.22 9.47
CA LYS A 13 18.86 19.03 10.66
C LYS A 13 18.90 20.35 11.43
N ASN A 14 18.26 20.40 12.60
CA ASN A 14 18.52 21.43 13.60
C ASN A 14 18.68 20.77 14.97
N ASN A 15 19.93 20.46 15.30
CA ASN A 15 20.40 20.25 16.66
C ASN A 15 20.61 21.62 17.31
N ILE A 16 19.72 22.03 18.21
CA ILE A 16 19.98 23.12 19.14
C ILE A 16 19.73 22.62 20.55
N THR A 17 20.83 22.37 21.25
CA THR A 17 20.90 22.19 22.69
C THR A 17 20.80 23.57 23.33
N THR A 18 19.72 23.86 24.08
CA THR A 18 19.73 25.00 24.99
C THR A 18 19.05 24.68 26.31
N THR A 19 19.83 24.94 27.34
CA THR A 19 19.66 24.73 28.77
C THR A 19 18.49 25.52 29.38
N VAL A 20 17.91 24.89 30.40
CA VAL A 20 16.93 25.39 31.40
C VAL A 20 17.05 26.89 31.72
N LYS A 21 15.91 27.60 31.70
CA LYS A 21 15.66 28.75 32.59
C LYS A 21 14.21 28.75 33.10
N HIS A 22 14.06 28.39 34.37
CA HIS A 22 12.89 28.75 35.17
C HIS A 22 12.88 30.27 35.38
N VAL A 23 11.77 30.94 35.07
CA VAL A 23 11.52 32.32 35.49
C VAL A 23 10.21 32.36 36.27
N ASN A 24 10.35 32.44 37.59
CA ASN A 24 9.30 32.80 38.52
C ASN A 24 8.98 34.28 38.36
N ASN A 25 7.76 34.63 37.93
CA ASN A 25 7.22 35.97 38.15
C ASN A 25 6.04 35.90 39.12
N ARG A 26 6.32 36.26 40.39
CA ARG A 26 5.32 36.67 41.37
C ARG A 26 4.96 38.13 41.07
N VAL A 27 3.70 38.40 40.76
CA VAL A 27 3.11 39.73 41.00
C VAL A 27 1.76 39.52 41.68
N ARG A 28 1.65 40.08 42.88
CA ARG A 28 0.50 40.05 43.78
C ARG A 28 -0.17 41.43 43.69
N TYR A 29 -1.46 41.48 43.37
CA TYR A 29 -2.36 42.52 43.87
C TYR A 29 -3.71 41.87 44.15
N GLY A 30 -4.13 41.96 45.41
CA GLY A 30 -5.40 41.40 45.88
C GLY A 30 -6.55 42.38 45.67
N ASN A 31 -7.75 41.83 45.51
CA ASN A 31 -8.96 42.35 46.14
C ASN A 31 -9.92 41.19 46.38
N LYS A 32 -10.43 41.12 47.62
CA LYS A 32 -11.41 40.15 48.11
C LYS A 32 -12.80 40.52 47.58
N THR A 33 -13.54 39.52 47.11
CA THR A 33 -15.01 39.47 47.24
C THR A 33 -15.45 38.01 47.35
N GLU A 34 -16.42 37.78 48.23
CA GLU A 34 -16.78 36.47 48.77
C GLU A 34 -17.77 35.66 47.90
N LYS A 35 -17.56 34.34 47.96
CA LYS A 35 -18.54 33.23 47.89
C LYS A 35 -19.54 33.17 46.73
N LYS A 36 -19.29 32.18 45.85
CA LYS A 36 -20.28 31.15 45.47
C LYS A 36 -19.54 29.85 45.14
N ASN A 37 -19.55 28.89 46.05
CA ASN A 37 -19.07 27.53 45.82
C ASN A 37 -20.00 26.82 44.83
N ARG A 38 -19.74 26.96 43.53
CA ARG A 38 -20.16 25.98 42.52
C ARG A 38 -18.97 25.05 42.28
N SER A 39 -19.09 23.83 42.77
CA SER A 39 -18.21 22.73 42.40
C SER A 39 -18.38 22.46 40.90
N TYR A 40 -17.61 23.16 40.07
CA TYR A 40 -17.37 22.72 38.71
C TYR A 40 -16.48 21.48 38.83
N LYS A 41 -17.10 20.29 38.86
CA LYS A 41 -16.39 19.06 38.49
C LYS A 41 -15.82 19.32 37.11
N LYS A 42 -14.54 19.69 37.05
CA LYS A 42 -13.75 19.72 35.82
C LYS A 42 -13.79 18.28 35.34
N MET A 43 -14.70 17.94 34.44
CA MET A 43 -14.60 16.72 33.66
C MET A 43 -13.23 16.82 33.00
N ARG A 44 -12.25 16.12 33.56
CA ARG A 44 -11.10 15.69 32.79
C ARG A 44 -11.75 14.94 31.63
N ARG A 45 -11.82 15.58 30.46
CA ARG A 45 -11.79 14.80 29.22
C ARG A 45 -10.47 14.06 29.33
N GLU A 46 -10.53 12.81 29.79
CA GLU A 46 -9.48 11.88 29.47
C GLU A 46 -9.32 12.01 27.96
N VAL A 47 -8.13 12.41 27.55
CA VAL A 47 -7.72 12.21 26.17
C VAL A 47 -7.66 10.70 26.05
N VAL A 48 -8.78 10.09 25.70
CA VAL A 48 -8.84 8.69 25.32
C VAL A 48 -8.11 8.67 23.99
N PHE A 49 -6.80 8.46 24.03
CA PHE A 49 -6.07 8.03 22.86
C PHE A 49 -6.84 6.81 22.35
N PRO A 50 -7.32 6.80 21.09
CA PRO A 50 -8.04 5.65 20.57
C PRO A 50 -7.13 4.44 20.79
N ARG A 51 -7.61 3.49 21.60
CA ARG A 51 -6.88 2.25 21.88
C ARG A 51 -6.59 1.61 20.52
N VAL A 52 -5.32 1.33 20.25
CA VAL A 52 -4.91 0.65 19.02
C VAL A 52 -5.72 -0.64 18.91
N PRO A 53 -6.40 -0.89 17.77
CA PRO A 53 -7.07 -2.15 17.55
C PRO A 53 -6.08 -3.30 17.73
N ASP A 54 -6.47 -4.27 18.57
CA ASP A 54 -5.58 -5.38 18.94
C ASP A 54 -5.06 -6.13 17.68
N VAL A 55 -5.87 -6.19 16.61
CA VAL A 55 -5.49 -6.82 15.33
C VAL A 55 -4.45 -6.03 14.54
N LEU A 56 -4.52 -4.69 14.53
CA LEU A 56 -3.53 -3.83 13.85
C LEU A 56 -2.17 -3.95 14.56
N GLN A 57 -2.18 -3.95 15.89
CA GLN A 57 -0.96 -4.14 16.68
C GLN A 57 -0.40 -5.56 16.49
N GLN A 58 -1.24 -6.59 16.42
CA GLN A 58 -0.82 -7.97 16.13
C GLN A 58 -0.20 -8.10 14.74
N LEU A 59 -0.77 -7.44 13.73
CA LEU A 59 -0.20 -7.39 12.38
C LEU A 59 1.20 -6.80 12.43
N PHE A 60 1.36 -5.62 13.04
CA PHE A 60 2.65 -4.95 13.16
C PHE A 60 3.71 -5.83 13.84
N VAL A 61 3.40 -6.39 15.01
CA VAL A 61 4.34 -7.26 15.75
C VAL A 61 4.67 -8.52 14.95
N SER A 62 3.72 -9.06 14.19
CA SER A 62 3.99 -10.22 13.34
C SER A 62 4.88 -9.85 12.16
N CYS A 63 4.71 -8.67 11.56
CA CYS A 63 5.56 -8.19 10.48
C CYS A 63 7.02 -8.01 10.93
N THR A 64 7.26 -7.42 12.10
CA THR A 64 8.63 -7.27 12.66
C THR A 64 9.29 -8.62 12.94
N GLN A 65 8.50 -9.63 13.28
CA GLN A 65 8.99 -11.00 13.51
C GLN A 65 9.21 -11.80 12.23
N ILE A 66 8.52 -11.48 11.13
CA ILE A 66 8.52 -12.31 9.92
C ILE A 66 9.45 -11.75 8.86
N PHE A 67 9.39 -10.45 8.58
CA PHE A 67 10.21 -9.87 7.52
C PHE A 67 11.68 -9.74 7.94
N ARG A 68 12.58 -9.99 6.99
CA ARG A 68 14.04 -9.97 7.19
C ARG A 68 14.77 -9.09 6.18
N GLY A 69 14.03 -8.34 5.35
CA GLY A 69 14.60 -7.50 4.31
C GLY A 69 14.73 -8.20 2.95
N PRO A 70 15.54 -7.64 2.05
CA PRO A 70 15.67 -8.10 0.66
C PRO A 70 16.10 -9.57 0.53
N GLY A 71 15.57 -10.26 -0.48
CA GLY A 71 15.89 -11.65 -0.80
C GLY A 71 15.28 -12.70 0.14
N PHE A 72 14.58 -12.30 1.21
CA PHE A 72 13.91 -13.22 2.12
C PHE A 72 12.43 -13.41 1.78
N VAL A 73 12.03 -14.64 1.46
CA VAL A 73 10.63 -15.03 1.31
C VAL A 73 10.17 -15.72 2.60
N PRO A 74 9.13 -15.20 3.29
CA PRO A 74 8.60 -15.85 4.50
C PRO A 74 8.19 -17.31 4.26
N PRO A 75 8.46 -18.22 5.22
CA PRO A 75 7.98 -19.60 5.12
C PRO A 75 6.45 -19.66 5.20
N ALA A 76 5.86 -20.74 4.66
CA ALA A 76 4.41 -20.89 4.56
C ALA A 76 3.67 -20.73 5.90
N SER A 77 4.26 -21.15 7.03
CA SER A 77 3.66 -20.96 8.36
C SER A 77 3.49 -19.48 8.73
N ASP A 78 4.47 -18.66 8.37
CA ASP A 78 4.47 -17.21 8.64
C ASP A 78 3.53 -16.48 7.69
N VAL A 79 3.50 -16.90 6.41
CA VAL A 79 2.52 -16.43 5.43
C VAL A 79 1.10 -16.69 5.95
N ASN A 80 0.80 -17.94 6.35
CA ASN A 80 -0.52 -18.30 6.87
C ASN A 80 -0.89 -17.48 8.11
N LYS A 81 0.06 -17.26 9.02
CA LYS A 81 -0.14 -16.41 10.20
C LYS A 81 -0.53 -14.97 9.83
N LEU A 82 0.14 -14.37 8.84
CA LEU A 82 -0.20 -13.01 8.39
C LEU A 82 -1.55 -12.97 7.68
N CYS A 83 -1.85 -13.96 6.82
CA CYS A 83 -3.18 -14.09 6.21
C CYS A 83 -4.28 -14.20 7.27
N ASP A 84 -4.11 -15.05 8.28
CA ASP A 84 -5.10 -15.22 9.36
C ASP A 84 -5.36 -13.94 10.17
N ILE A 85 -4.35 -13.07 10.29
CA ILE A 85 -4.48 -11.76 10.94
C ILE A 85 -5.22 -10.80 10.00
N LEU A 86 -4.75 -10.65 8.76
CA LEU A 86 -5.32 -9.75 7.75
C LEU A 86 -6.78 -10.13 7.42
N ASP A 87 -7.12 -11.42 7.40
CA ASP A 87 -8.46 -11.93 7.14
C ASP A 87 -9.48 -11.48 8.20
N LYS A 88 -9.03 -11.27 9.44
CA LYS A 88 -9.86 -10.74 10.54
C LYS A 88 -9.98 -9.23 10.54
N MET A 89 -9.11 -8.51 9.82
CA MET A 89 -9.12 -7.05 9.80
C MET A 89 -10.36 -6.50 9.11
N LYS A 90 -10.88 -5.42 9.69
CA LYS A 90 -11.98 -4.61 9.20
C LYS A 90 -11.47 -3.21 8.85
N PRO A 91 -12.23 -2.45 8.05
CA PRO A 91 -11.87 -1.08 7.71
C PRO A 91 -11.66 -0.20 8.95
N GLU A 92 -12.45 -0.39 10.00
CA GLU A 92 -12.37 0.41 11.23
C GLU A 92 -11.06 0.18 11.99
N ASP A 93 -10.43 -0.99 11.85
CA ASP A 93 -9.18 -1.34 12.53
C ASP A 93 -8.00 -0.48 12.06
N VAL A 94 -8.13 0.13 10.88
CA VAL A 94 -7.16 1.09 10.33
C VAL A 94 -7.73 2.51 10.25
N GLY A 95 -8.84 2.79 10.94
CA GLY A 95 -9.42 4.13 11.04
C GLY A 95 -10.31 4.52 9.86
N LEU A 96 -10.72 3.58 9.01
CA LEU A 96 -11.67 3.85 7.93
C LEU A 96 -13.09 3.80 8.46
N SER A 97 -13.80 4.91 8.34
CA SER A 97 -15.22 5.00 8.66
C SER A 97 -16.04 5.34 7.42
N LYS A 98 -17.30 4.93 7.40
CA LYS A 98 -18.27 5.30 6.36
C LYS A 98 -18.47 6.82 6.19
N SER A 99 -17.99 7.63 7.13
CA SER A 99 -18.10 9.09 7.10
C SER A 99 -16.95 9.79 6.39
N LEU A 100 -15.87 9.08 6.03
CA LEU A 100 -14.75 9.65 5.27
C LEU A 100 -15.25 10.25 3.96
N GLN A 101 -14.72 11.43 3.60
CA GLN A 101 -15.09 12.13 2.37
C GLN A 101 -14.85 11.29 1.12
N PHE A 102 -13.92 10.34 1.18
CA PHE A 102 -13.70 9.33 0.14
C PHE A 102 -14.97 8.55 -0.24
N PHE A 103 -15.89 8.30 0.69
CA PHE A 103 -17.18 7.64 0.44
C PHE A 103 -18.30 8.60 0.04
N LYS A 104 -18.04 9.91 0.07
CA LYS A 104 -19.02 10.93 -0.28
C LYS A 104 -18.71 11.36 -1.71
N PRO A 105 -19.60 11.10 -2.68
CA PRO A 105 -19.43 11.64 -4.02
C PRO A 105 -19.42 13.17 -3.91
N THR A 106 -18.22 13.75 -3.95
CA THR A 106 -18.08 15.17 -4.22
C THR A 106 -18.36 15.32 -5.70
N GLY A 107 -19.28 16.22 -6.06
CA GLY A 107 -19.75 16.37 -7.43
C GLY A 107 -18.59 16.46 -8.42
N ALA A 108 -18.84 15.97 -9.65
CA ALA A 108 -17.88 15.82 -10.76
C ALA A 108 -16.63 16.71 -10.61
N VAL A 109 -15.59 16.16 -10.00
CA VAL A 109 -14.26 16.78 -10.04
C VAL A 109 -13.80 16.58 -11.48
N ASN A 110 -13.66 17.67 -12.24
CA ASN A 110 -13.16 17.61 -13.61
C ASN A 110 -11.74 17.03 -13.60
N GLY A 111 -11.58 15.78 -14.05
CA GLY A 111 -10.29 15.10 -14.16
C GLY A 111 -10.40 13.58 -14.00
N THR A 112 -9.34 12.87 -14.36
CA THR A 112 -9.22 11.43 -14.10
C THR A 112 -9.15 11.18 -12.59
N PRO A 113 -9.94 10.25 -12.02
CA PRO A 113 -9.88 9.99 -10.58
C PRO A 113 -8.49 9.53 -10.15
N ARG A 114 -7.83 10.28 -9.26
CA ARG A 114 -6.49 9.97 -8.76
C ARG A 114 -6.56 9.03 -7.57
N VAL A 115 -5.69 8.04 -7.56
CA VAL A 115 -5.48 7.16 -6.39
C VAL A 115 -4.78 7.97 -5.32
N THR A 116 -5.27 7.86 -4.08
CA THR A 116 -4.55 8.39 -2.91
C THR A 116 -4.00 7.23 -2.10
N TYR A 117 -2.90 7.45 -1.38
CA TYR A 117 -2.36 6.43 -0.49
C TYR A 117 -1.85 7.05 0.81
N THR A 118 -1.82 6.22 1.85
CA THR A 118 -1.24 6.57 3.13
C THR A 118 -0.39 5.43 3.67
N THR A 119 0.62 5.77 4.47
CA THR A 119 1.54 4.81 5.08
C THR A 119 1.26 4.76 6.58
N ILE A 120 0.91 3.59 7.09
CA ILE A 120 0.72 3.36 8.52
C ILE A 120 2.09 3.24 9.20
N TYR A 121 2.99 2.46 8.59
CA TYR A 121 4.34 2.22 9.07
C TYR A 121 5.25 1.82 7.91
N GLN A 122 6.53 2.18 7.99
CA GLN A 122 7.55 1.76 7.03
C GLN A 122 8.92 1.69 7.70
N CYS A 123 9.64 0.60 7.43
CA CYS A 123 11.07 0.46 7.65
C CYS A 123 11.72 -0.27 6.46
N ASP A 124 13.01 -0.56 6.53
CA ASP A 124 13.75 -1.22 5.45
C ASP A 124 13.29 -2.67 5.18
N GLN A 125 12.62 -3.28 6.17
CA GLN A 125 12.19 -4.69 6.09
C GLN A 125 10.76 -4.86 5.59
N PHE A 126 9.86 -3.91 5.89
CA PHE A 126 8.48 -3.96 5.44
C PHE A 126 7.79 -2.59 5.49
N SER A 127 6.68 -2.46 4.78
CA SER A 127 5.77 -1.33 4.88
C SER A 127 4.31 -1.78 4.97
N LEU A 128 3.51 -0.95 5.61
CA LEU A 128 2.06 -1.05 5.71
C LEU A 128 1.47 0.20 5.03
N CYS A 129 0.81 0.03 3.89
CA CYS A 129 0.18 1.13 3.18
C CYS A 129 -1.27 0.82 2.83
N ILE A 130 -2.09 1.87 2.75
CA ILE A 130 -3.47 1.77 2.30
C ILE A 130 -3.61 2.60 1.03
N PHE A 131 -4.14 1.98 -0.02
CA PHE A 131 -4.54 2.64 -1.25
C PHE A 131 -6.05 2.90 -1.24
N PHE A 132 -6.43 4.10 -1.65
CA PHE A 132 -7.80 4.53 -1.81
C PHE A 132 -8.06 4.83 -3.29
N LEU A 133 -8.88 3.99 -3.92
CA LEU A 133 -9.19 4.08 -5.34
C LEU A 133 -10.63 4.55 -5.50
N PRO A 134 -10.88 5.77 -6.02
CA PRO A 134 -12.21 6.16 -6.45
C PRO A 134 -12.78 5.18 -7.48
N GLU A 135 -14.10 5.20 -7.70
CA GLU A 135 -14.71 4.41 -8.77
C GLU A 135 -14.01 4.68 -10.11
N THR A 136 -13.77 3.62 -10.89
CA THR A 136 -13.04 3.61 -12.17
C THR A 136 -11.53 3.90 -12.09
N ALA A 137 -10.99 4.27 -10.93
CA ALA A 137 -9.55 4.49 -10.79
C ALA A 137 -8.76 3.18 -10.99
N VAL A 138 -7.57 3.32 -11.56
CA VAL A 138 -6.69 2.20 -11.90
C VAL A 138 -5.33 2.41 -11.26
N ILE A 139 -4.83 1.41 -10.55
CA ILE A 139 -3.38 1.26 -10.33
C ILE A 139 -2.88 0.42 -11.51
N PRO A 140 -2.09 1.01 -12.43
CA PRO A 140 -1.68 0.35 -13.68
C PRO A 140 -0.93 -0.95 -13.42
N LEU A 141 -0.85 -1.82 -14.43
CA LEU A 141 -0.10 -3.07 -14.32
C LEU A 141 1.37 -2.79 -13.98
N HIS A 142 1.83 -3.31 -12.84
CA HIS A 142 3.18 -3.13 -12.32
C HIS A 142 3.71 -4.40 -11.64
N ASN A 143 5.02 -4.55 -11.50
CA ASN A 143 5.67 -5.66 -10.79
C ASN A 143 6.06 -5.30 -9.35
N HIS A 144 6.46 -6.31 -8.57
CA HIS A 144 7.00 -6.17 -7.22
C HIS A 144 8.33 -6.93 -7.12
N PRO A 145 9.46 -6.36 -7.59
CA PRO A 145 10.73 -7.06 -7.71
C PRO A 145 11.28 -7.49 -6.35
N GLU A 146 11.54 -8.79 -6.19
CA GLU A 146 12.08 -9.39 -4.95
C GLU A 146 11.19 -9.27 -3.70
N MET A 147 9.90 -8.97 -3.89
CA MET A 147 8.98 -8.70 -2.78
C MET A 147 7.98 -9.84 -2.57
N THR A 148 7.60 -10.03 -1.30
CA THR A 148 6.36 -10.73 -0.92
C THR A 148 5.36 -9.68 -0.50
N VAL A 149 4.17 -9.67 -1.10
CA VAL A 149 3.12 -8.69 -0.80
C VAL A 149 1.84 -9.40 -0.39
N PHE A 150 1.30 -8.99 0.76
CA PHE A 150 -0.03 -9.40 1.23
C PHE A 150 -0.99 -8.26 0.92
N SER A 151 -2.08 -8.54 0.22
CA SER A 151 -3.06 -7.54 -0.18
C SER A 151 -4.45 -7.91 0.36
N LYS A 152 -5.07 -6.97 1.06
CA LYS A 152 -6.41 -7.14 1.65
C LYS A 152 -7.33 -6.02 1.18
N LEU A 153 -8.32 -6.38 0.36
CA LEU A 153 -9.42 -5.49 0.01
C LEU A 153 -10.31 -5.31 1.24
N LEU A 154 -10.16 -4.16 1.91
CA LEU A 154 -10.92 -3.80 3.10
C LEU A 154 -12.35 -3.37 2.72
N LEU A 155 -12.50 -2.69 1.58
CA LEU A 155 -13.75 -2.09 1.15
C LEU A 155 -13.91 -2.09 -0.37
N GLY A 156 -15.15 -2.21 -0.81
CA GLY A 156 -15.54 -2.02 -2.20
C GLY A 156 -15.48 -3.28 -3.06
N LYS A 157 -15.55 -3.06 -4.37
CA LYS A 157 -15.48 -4.08 -5.43
C LYS A 157 -14.34 -3.71 -6.38
N MET A 158 -13.39 -4.62 -6.55
CA MET A 158 -12.16 -4.40 -7.30
C MET A 158 -12.00 -5.48 -8.37
N HIS A 159 -11.74 -5.08 -9.61
CA HIS A 159 -11.22 -6.00 -10.61
C HIS A 159 -9.71 -6.11 -10.45
N ILE A 160 -9.21 -7.35 -10.31
CA ILE A 160 -7.79 -7.65 -10.19
C ILE A 160 -7.39 -8.52 -11.39
N LYS A 161 -6.37 -8.05 -12.11
CA LYS A 161 -5.71 -8.78 -13.17
C LYS A 161 -4.26 -9.00 -12.79
N SER A 162 -3.75 -10.23 -12.83
CA SER A 162 -2.38 -10.52 -12.43
C SER A 162 -1.71 -11.61 -13.25
N TYR A 163 -0.38 -11.58 -13.27
CA TYR A 163 0.48 -12.43 -14.09
C TYR A 163 1.75 -12.84 -13.34
N ASP A 164 2.32 -13.98 -13.72
CA ASP A 164 3.71 -14.34 -13.42
C ASP A 164 4.49 -14.54 -14.73
N TRP A 165 5.80 -14.32 -14.70
CA TRP A 165 6.63 -14.58 -15.88
C TRP A 165 6.64 -16.07 -16.23
N VAL A 166 6.70 -16.38 -17.52
CA VAL A 166 7.01 -17.76 -17.96
C VAL A 166 8.53 -17.89 -18.03
N GLU A 167 9.10 -18.78 -17.23
CA GLU A 167 10.54 -19.08 -17.30
C GLU A 167 10.87 -19.76 -18.64
N LEU A 168 11.55 -19.05 -19.53
CA LEU A 168 12.11 -19.61 -20.76
C LEU A 168 13.56 -20.01 -20.49
N LYS A 169 13.90 -21.29 -20.72
CA LYS A 169 15.19 -21.87 -20.35
C LYS A 169 16.40 -21.32 -21.13
N ASP A 170 16.19 -20.71 -22.31
CA ASP A 170 17.28 -20.44 -23.26
C ASP A 170 17.18 -19.10 -24.02
N SER A 171 16.40 -18.13 -23.56
CA SER A 171 16.30 -16.82 -24.24
C SER A 171 16.76 -15.66 -23.36
N ILE A 172 17.87 -15.05 -23.76
CA ILE A 172 18.19 -13.65 -23.42
C ILE A 172 17.04 -12.82 -24.00
N PRO A 173 16.24 -12.07 -23.22
CA PRO A 173 15.25 -11.20 -23.82
C PRO A 173 15.98 -9.95 -24.35
N PRO A 174 16.02 -9.69 -25.67
CA PRO A 174 16.49 -8.41 -26.19
C PRO A 174 15.33 -7.39 -26.25
N SER A 175 14.11 -7.78 -25.86
CA SER A 175 12.89 -6.99 -26.00
C SER A 175 12.28 -6.65 -24.65
N LYS A 176 11.73 -5.43 -24.53
CA LYS A 176 10.81 -5.01 -23.45
C LYS A 176 9.55 -5.89 -23.36
N LEU A 177 9.27 -6.70 -24.38
CA LEU A 177 8.15 -7.63 -24.48
C LEU A 177 8.54 -9.03 -23.98
N ARG A 178 7.75 -9.60 -23.07
CA ARG A 178 8.03 -10.88 -22.40
C ARG A 178 6.75 -11.69 -22.19
N LEU A 179 6.84 -13.02 -22.27
CA LEU A 179 5.69 -13.91 -22.08
C LEU A 179 5.35 -14.07 -20.60
N ALA A 180 4.08 -13.98 -20.26
CA ALA A 180 3.56 -14.11 -18.91
C ALA A 180 2.32 -15.01 -18.86
N ARG A 181 2.09 -15.63 -17.71
CA ARG A 181 0.94 -16.49 -17.42
C ARG A 181 -0.03 -15.75 -16.53
N LEU A 182 -1.29 -15.67 -16.95
CA LEU A 182 -2.40 -15.09 -16.20
C LEU A 182 -2.64 -15.90 -14.91
N LYS A 183 -2.82 -15.18 -13.79
CA LYS A 183 -3.03 -15.75 -12.44
C LYS A 183 -4.36 -15.34 -11.85
N ALA A 184 -4.81 -14.12 -12.13
CA ALA A 184 -6.15 -13.65 -11.82
C ALA A 184 -6.66 -12.74 -12.94
N ASN A 185 -7.96 -12.77 -13.17
CA ASN A 185 -8.67 -11.82 -14.03
C ASN A 185 -10.15 -11.83 -13.61
N SER A 186 -10.42 -11.27 -12.44
CA SER A 186 -11.70 -11.46 -11.76
C SER A 186 -12.04 -10.28 -10.86
N VAL A 187 -13.33 -10.17 -10.53
CA VAL A 187 -13.83 -9.13 -9.65
C VAL A 187 -14.00 -9.68 -8.23
N TYR A 188 -13.38 -9.02 -7.28
CA TYR A 188 -13.42 -9.33 -5.85
C TYR A 188 -14.28 -8.28 -5.13
N THR A 189 -15.04 -8.70 -4.12
CA THR A 189 -15.91 -7.83 -3.32
C THR A 189 -15.60 -8.03 -1.85
N ALA A 190 -15.37 -6.94 -1.11
CA ALA A 190 -15.19 -7.02 0.34
C ALA A 190 -16.50 -7.42 1.04
N PRO A 191 -16.45 -8.25 2.11
CA PRO A 191 -15.25 -8.88 2.66
C PRO A 191 -14.77 -10.05 1.79
N CYS A 192 -13.46 -10.12 1.56
CA CYS A 192 -12.79 -11.25 0.93
C CYS A 192 -11.50 -11.60 1.69
N ASN A 193 -10.96 -12.79 1.41
CA ASN A 193 -9.68 -13.20 1.98
C ASN A 193 -8.52 -12.39 1.37
N THR A 194 -7.40 -12.40 2.08
CA THR A 194 -6.13 -11.81 1.71
C THR A 194 -5.52 -12.58 0.54
N SER A 195 -4.99 -11.87 -0.45
CA SER A 195 -4.14 -12.46 -1.49
C SER A 195 -2.67 -12.27 -1.14
N VAL A 196 -1.83 -13.18 -1.63
CA VAL A 196 -0.38 -13.12 -1.45
C VAL A 196 0.30 -13.32 -2.79
N LEU A 197 1.23 -12.43 -3.13
CA LEU A 197 2.17 -12.60 -4.22
C LEU A 197 3.59 -12.76 -3.66
N TYR A 198 4.42 -13.43 -4.44
CA TYR A 198 5.82 -13.73 -4.16
C TYR A 198 6.70 -13.15 -5.29
N PRO A 199 8.04 -13.17 -5.15
CA PRO A 199 8.92 -12.59 -6.17
C PRO A 199 8.72 -13.14 -7.59
N THR A 200 8.32 -14.41 -7.73
CA THR A 200 8.17 -15.08 -9.03
C THR A 200 6.83 -15.79 -9.23
N THR A 201 5.96 -15.81 -8.21
CA THR A 201 4.69 -16.54 -8.25
C THR A 201 3.57 -15.80 -7.54
N GLY A 202 2.32 -16.17 -7.82
CA GLY A 202 1.14 -15.63 -7.15
C GLY A 202 0.58 -14.37 -7.80
N GLY A 203 1.08 -13.99 -8.97
CA GLY A 203 0.67 -12.79 -9.70
C GLY A 203 1.55 -11.60 -9.36
N ASN A 204 2.88 -11.74 -9.44
CA ASN A 204 3.84 -10.67 -9.11
C ASN A 204 3.57 -9.38 -9.90
N MET A 205 3.11 -9.51 -11.14
CA MET A 205 2.63 -8.37 -11.92
C MET A 205 1.13 -8.26 -11.78
N HIS A 206 0.62 -7.13 -11.32
CA HIS A 206 -0.84 -6.95 -11.17
C HIS A 206 -1.35 -5.55 -11.45
N GLN A 207 -2.64 -5.48 -11.79
CA GLN A 207 -3.39 -4.25 -11.99
C GLN A 207 -4.64 -4.29 -11.12
N PHE A 208 -4.92 -3.17 -10.45
CA PHE A 208 -6.17 -2.95 -9.74
C PHE A 208 -7.05 -1.97 -10.51
N THR A 209 -8.32 -2.31 -10.69
CA THR A 209 -9.32 -1.43 -11.31
C THR A 209 -10.57 -1.39 -10.43
N ALA A 210 -10.81 -0.23 -9.83
CA ALA A 210 -11.91 -0.03 -8.89
C ALA A 210 -13.27 -0.04 -9.62
N VAL A 211 -14.14 -0.99 -9.26
CA VAL A 211 -15.53 -1.07 -9.75
C VAL A 211 -16.47 -0.23 -8.90
N THR A 212 -16.15 -0.07 -7.62
CA THR A 212 -16.72 0.93 -6.70
C THR A 212 -15.56 1.64 -6.00
N PRO A 213 -15.78 2.70 -5.20
CA PRO A 213 -14.73 3.18 -4.31
C PRO A 213 -14.17 2.05 -3.45
N CYS A 214 -12.85 1.87 -3.46
CA CYS A 214 -12.15 0.77 -2.79
C CYS A 214 -11.09 1.27 -1.83
N ALA A 215 -10.84 0.49 -0.78
CA ALA A 215 -9.69 0.63 0.09
C ALA A 215 -8.95 -0.71 0.16
N VAL A 216 -7.65 -0.71 -0.14
CA VAL A 216 -6.80 -1.90 -0.14
C VAL A 216 -5.66 -1.66 0.83
N LEU A 217 -5.47 -2.57 1.80
CA LEU A 217 -4.32 -2.60 2.69
C LEU A 217 -3.28 -3.55 2.10
N ASP A 218 -2.09 -3.04 1.82
CA ASP A 218 -0.94 -3.83 1.41
C ASP A 218 0.12 -3.87 2.51
N VAL A 219 0.70 -5.06 2.69
CA VAL A 219 1.90 -5.32 3.50
C VAL A 219 3.00 -5.75 2.55
N LEU A 220 4.02 -4.91 2.36
CA LEU A 220 5.09 -5.13 1.40
C LEU A 220 6.36 -5.52 2.15
N GLY A 221 6.98 -6.63 1.78
CA GLY A 221 8.23 -7.08 2.38
C GLY A 221 9.26 -7.54 1.34
N PRO A 222 10.38 -6.83 1.17
CA PRO A 222 10.62 -5.44 1.62
C PRO A 222 9.79 -4.40 0.85
N PRO A 223 9.85 -3.11 1.18
CA PRO A 223 9.34 -2.04 0.31
C PRO A 223 10.19 -1.84 -0.95
N TYR A 224 9.64 -1.11 -1.92
CA TYR A 224 10.40 -0.60 -3.07
C TYR A 224 11.59 0.26 -2.62
N SER A 225 12.70 0.19 -3.37
CA SER A 225 13.92 0.95 -3.12
C SER A 225 14.68 1.19 -4.43
N LYS A 226 14.83 2.45 -4.83
CA LYS A 226 15.66 2.81 -5.99
C LYS A 226 17.14 2.52 -5.78
N GLU A 227 17.61 2.65 -4.53
CA GLU A 227 19.01 2.43 -4.16
C GLU A 227 19.40 0.96 -4.31
N ASP A 228 18.44 0.06 -4.13
CA ASP A 228 18.64 -1.38 -4.25
C ASP A 228 18.08 -1.99 -5.55
N ASP A 229 17.82 -1.16 -6.57
CA ASP A 229 17.27 -1.60 -7.87
C ASP A 229 15.93 -2.37 -7.78
N ARG A 230 15.12 -2.03 -6.77
CA ARG A 230 13.76 -2.53 -6.56
C ARG A 230 12.76 -1.40 -6.78
N ASP A 231 12.85 -0.68 -7.88
CA ASP A 231 11.79 0.25 -8.28
C ASP A 231 10.66 -0.49 -9.01
N CYS A 232 9.46 0.09 -9.03
CA CYS A 232 8.36 -0.50 -9.79
C CYS A 232 8.53 -0.24 -11.29
N SER A 233 8.35 -1.28 -12.10
CA SER A 233 8.23 -1.20 -13.55
C SER A 233 6.77 -1.33 -13.94
N TYR A 234 6.35 -0.63 -15.00
CA TYR A 234 5.00 -0.67 -15.52
C TYR A 234 4.92 -1.45 -16.83
N TYR A 235 3.77 -2.06 -17.07
CA TYR A 235 3.57 -2.92 -18.23
C TYR A 235 2.27 -2.64 -18.95
N LYS A 236 2.27 -2.92 -20.24
CA LYS A 236 1.07 -3.06 -21.06
C LYS A 236 0.92 -4.52 -21.45
N ASP A 237 -0.27 -5.09 -21.26
CA ASP A 237 -0.54 -6.47 -21.62
C ASP A 237 -1.18 -6.60 -23.00
N PHE A 238 -0.89 -7.72 -23.66
CA PHE A 238 -1.42 -8.10 -24.96
C PHE A 238 -1.84 -9.57 -24.95
N PRO A 239 -2.88 -9.95 -25.72
CA PRO A 239 -3.26 -11.35 -25.84
C PRO A 239 -2.13 -12.18 -26.45
N TYR A 240 -2.06 -13.47 -26.10
CA TYR A 240 -1.02 -14.38 -26.60
C TYR A 240 -0.91 -14.37 -28.14
N SER A 241 -2.05 -14.31 -28.84
CA SER A 241 -2.16 -14.31 -30.30
C SER A 241 -1.55 -13.08 -30.99
N ALA A 242 -1.29 -11.98 -30.26
CA ALA A 242 -0.75 -10.75 -30.85
C ALA A 242 0.67 -10.93 -31.41
N PHE A 243 1.44 -11.87 -30.87
CA PHE A 243 2.86 -12.06 -31.20
C PHE A 243 3.27 -13.52 -31.41
N SER A 244 2.35 -14.49 -31.33
CA SER A 244 2.65 -15.90 -31.61
C SER A 244 2.60 -16.20 -33.12
N ASN A 245 3.66 -16.80 -33.67
CA ASN A 245 3.68 -17.25 -35.07
C ASN A 245 2.81 -18.51 -35.27
N GLU A 246 2.14 -18.63 -36.42
CA GLU A 246 1.28 -19.77 -36.78
C GLU A 246 1.97 -21.16 -36.76
N GLY A 247 3.30 -21.20 -36.74
CA GLY A 247 4.10 -22.43 -36.64
C GLY A 247 4.38 -22.92 -35.21
N GLU A 248 4.31 -22.05 -34.20
CA GLU A 248 4.55 -22.38 -32.79
C GLU A 248 3.25 -22.75 -32.06
N THR A 249 2.11 -22.37 -32.66
CA THR A 249 0.75 -22.67 -32.23
C THR A 249 0.44 -24.17 -32.12
N THR A 250 1.18 -25.08 -32.74
CA THR A 250 0.87 -26.52 -32.66
C THR A 250 1.27 -27.21 -31.35
N ARG A 251 2.03 -26.53 -30.45
CA ARG A 251 2.60 -27.17 -29.24
C ARG A 251 1.89 -26.86 -27.92
N VAL A 252 0.96 -25.93 -27.91
CA VAL A 252 0.29 -25.42 -26.69
C VAL A 252 -1.22 -25.57 -26.85
N SER A 253 -1.89 -26.17 -25.86
CA SER A 253 -3.35 -26.39 -25.91
C SER A 253 -4.12 -25.06 -25.91
N GLU A 254 -5.39 -25.05 -26.35
CA GLU A 254 -6.20 -23.82 -26.32
C GLU A 254 -6.36 -23.26 -24.90
N GLU A 255 -6.60 -24.13 -23.91
CA GLU A 255 -6.68 -23.74 -22.49
C GLU A 255 -5.37 -23.12 -21.99
N GLU A 256 -4.23 -23.66 -22.39
CA GLU A 256 -2.93 -23.08 -22.05
C GLU A 256 -2.72 -21.71 -22.70
N ARG A 257 -3.25 -21.48 -23.90
CA ARG A 257 -3.15 -20.17 -24.59
C ARG A 257 -4.01 -19.10 -23.94
N GLU A 258 -5.21 -19.44 -23.48
CA GLU A 258 -6.09 -18.51 -22.77
C GLU A 258 -5.46 -18.02 -21.45
N GLY A 259 -4.62 -18.86 -20.84
CA GLY A 259 -3.83 -18.51 -19.65
C GLY A 259 -2.54 -17.76 -19.93
N LEU A 260 -2.21 -17.42 -21.18
CA LEU A 260 -0.97 -16.75 -21.58
C LEU A 260 -1.23 -15.36 -22.16
N GLY A 261 -0.25 -14.46 -21.98
CA GLY A 261 -0.26 -13.13 -22.56
C GLY A 261 1.16 -12.57 -22.64
N TRP A 262 1.32 -11.49 -23.39
CA TRP A 262 2.59 -10.78 -23.51
C TRP A 262 2.54 -9.50 -22.69
N LEU A 263 3.59 -9.20 -21.94
CA LEU A 263 3.73 -7.93 -21.23
C LEU A 263 4.89 -7.14 -21.83
N GLU A 264 4.61 -5.92 -22.24
CA GLU A 264 5.60 -4.94 -22.69
C GLU A 264 5.89 -3.94 -21.57
N GLU A 265 7.14 -3.81 -21.17
CA GLU A 265 7.56 -2.76 -20.25
C GLU A 265 7.40 -1.37 -20.88
N ILE A 266 6.73 -0.46 -20.15
CA ILE A 266 6.43 0.90 -20.59
C ILE A 266 6.94 1.91 -19.55
N GLU A 267 7.09 3.17 -19.98
CA GLU A 267 7.26 4.28 -19.04
C GLU A 267 6.03 4.39 -18.13
N ALA A 268 6.23 4.93 -16.92
CA ALA A 268 5.16 5.14 -15.96
C ALA A 268 4.01 5.97 -16.60
N PRO A 269 2.79 5.42 -16.72
CA PRO A 269 1.69 6.13 -17.33
C PRO A 269 1.19 7.26 -16.42
N GLU A 270 0.47 8.23 -16.98
CA GLU A 270 0.00 9.41 -16.21
C GLU A 270 -0.85 9.04 -14.97
N ASN A 271 -1.63 7.96 -15.06
CA ASN A 271 -2.46 7.44 -13.98
C ASN A 271 -1.68 6.60 -12.94
N ALA A 272 -0.37 6.40 -13.10
CA ALA A 272 0.49 5.85 -12.06
C ALA A 272 0.78 6.85 -10.93
N VAL A 273 0.62 8.15 -11.19
CA VAL A 273 0.86 9.19 -10.19
C VAL A 273 -0.23 9.15 -9.14
N MET A 274 0.18 8.91 -7.89
CA MET A 274 -0.72 8.84 -6.73
C MET A 274 -0.43 9.99 -5.76
N ASP A 275 -1.48 10.43 -5.06
CA ASP A 275 -1.37 11.50 -4.07
C ASP A 275 -1.21 10.92 -2.65
N ARG A 276 -0.13 11.31 -1.97
CA ARG A 276 0.11 10.89 -0.58
C ARG A 276 -0.76 11.72 0.38
N ILE A 277 -1.40 11.05 1.33
CA ILE A 277 -2.14 11.69 2.43
C ILE A 277 -1.63 11.17 3.79
N ASP A 278 -1.80 11.98 4.83
CA ASP A 278 -1.41 11.63 6.19
C ASP A 278 -2.31 10.52 6.77
N TYR A 279 -1.69 9.61 7.53
CA TYR A 279 -2.43 8.56 8.23
C TYR A 279 -3.02 9.10 9.53
N LEU A 280 -4.34 9.17 9.61
CA LEU A 280 -5.07 9.71 10.77
C LEU A 280 -5.78 8.63 11.60
N GLY A 281 -5.53 7.35 11.30
CA GLY A 281 -6.11 6.23 12.03
C GLY A 281 -5.38 5.92 13.35
N PRO A 282 -5.73 4.78 13.99
CA PRO A 282 -5.08 4.34 15.22
C PRO A 282 -3.56 4.16 15.07
N GLN A 283 -2.80 4.76 15.97
CA GLN A 283 -1.33 4.78 15.88
C GLN A 283 -0.74 3.50 16.45
N ILE A 284 0.09 2.79 15.67
CA ILE A 284 0.82 1.60 16.15
C ILE A 284 1.75 2.00 17.32
N ILE A 285 1.88 1.10 18.29
CA ILE A 285 2.85 1.25 19.37
C ILE A 285 4.13 0.53 18.97
N GLU A 286 5.16 1.31 18.63
CA GLU A 286 6.52 0.80 18.49
C GLU A 286 7.08 0.53 19.88
N THR A 287 7.35 -0.75 20.18
CA THR A 287 8.09 -1.11 21.38
C THR A 287 9.56 -1.15 21.00
N SER A 288 10.33 -0.16 21.46
CA SER A 288 11.79 -0.19 21.41
C SER A 288 12.27 -1.30 22.34
N TYR A 289 12.72 -2.42 21.77
CA TYR A 289 13.48 -3.45 22.47
C TYR A 289 14.97 -3.15 22.38
#